data_AF-A0A2T1E071-F1
#
_entry.id   AF-A0A2T1E071-F1
#
_cell.length_a   1.000
_cell.length_b   1.000
_cell.length_c   1.000
_cell.angle_alpha   90.00
_cell.angle_beta   90.00
_cell.angle_gamma   90.00
#
_symmetry.space_group_name_H-M   'P 1'
#
loop_
_entity.id
_entity.type
_entity.pdbx_description
1 polymer ?
#
loop_
_entity_poly.entity_id
_entity_poly.type
_entity_poly.pdbx_seq_one_letter_code
_entity_poly.pdbx_strand_id
1 'polypeptide(L)'
;MPRSLKLRLQCIPAIKSSLLRNGFPSQKILAEDLGIAQSTVSHFLNGKPVDYANFIEICRGLGQEWRDIADFETQCELVETQSIAAKIAKIAIVFVDQPPVGADNANARSLSNNILFQQLHQTLSAAGHEVFLINNSSDSRSYLKLSDYFLMLISAESAASEMVLEQLQLAKELHNLTAKKPAILPI
;
A
#
# COMPACT_ATOMS: atom_id res chain seq x y z
N MET A 1 20.70 -0.03 11.80
CA MET A 1 19.55 0.34 12.65
C MET A 1 19.13 1.76 12.31
N PRO A 2 17.82 2.06 12.16
CA PRO A 2 17.39 3.42 11.90
C PRO A 2 17.85 4.32 13.05
N ARG A 3 18.62 5.38 12.73
CA ARG A 3 19.17 6.29 13.74
C ARG A 3 18.09 7.19 14.37
N SER A 4 16.97 7.37 13.68
CA SER A 4 15.86 8.21 14.12
C SER A 4 14.53 7.48 13.94
N LEU A 5 13.65 7.63 14.93
CA LEU A 5 12.27 7.13 14.94
C LEU A 5 11.29 8.30 14.97
N LYS A 6 10.12 8.11 14.36
CA LYS A 6 9.00 9.06 14.41
C LYS A 6 7.74 8.37 14.93
N LEU A 7 6.82 9.15 15.47
CA LEU A 7 5.51 8.64 15.86
C LEU A 7 4.63 8.41 14.64
N ARG A 8 3.77 7.39 14.72
CA ARG A 8 2.63 7.26 13.82
C ARG A 8 1.67 8.43 14.02
N LEU A 9 1.26 9.08 12.93
CA LEU A 9 0.38 10.26 12.97
C LEU A 9 -0.92 9.99 13.73
N GLN A 10 -1.51 8.81 13.56
CA GLN A 10 -2.73 8.37 14.26
C GLN A 10 -2.58 8.28 15.79
N CYS A 11 -1.36 8.08 16.30
CA CYS A 11 -1.09 7.94 17.74
C CYS A 11 -0.82 9.29 18.42
N ILE A 12 -0.55 10.35 17.66
CA ILE A 12 -0.22 11.68 18.21
C ILE A 12 -1.31 12.22 19.15
N PRO A 13 -2.61 12.18 18.82
CA PRO A 13 -3.65 12.65 19.73
C PRO A 13 -3.67 11.84 21.04
N ALA A 14 -3.52 10.53 20.95
CA ALA A 14 -3.52 9.63 22.11
C ALA A 14 -2.35 9.90 23.05
N ILE A 15 -1.15 10.19 22.50
CA ILE A 15 0.03 10.54 23.28
C ILE A 15 -0.08 11.94 23.89
N LYS A 16 -0.63 12.91 23.16
CA LYS A 16 -0.90 14.24 23.75
C LYS A 16 -1.88 14.14 24.92
N SER A 17 -2.89 13.27 24.84
CA SER A 17 -3.77 12.99 25.97
C SER A 17 -3.10 12.21 27.10
N SER A 18 -2.12 11.34 26.82
CA SER A 18 -1.39 10.63 27.88
C SER A 18 -0.48 11.54 28.69
N LEU A 19 0.03 12.62 28.08
CA LEU A 19 0.86 13.63 28.74
C LEU A 19 0.18 14.18 30.01
N LEU A 20 -1.10 14.58 29.88
CA LEU A 20 -1.89 15.07 31.02
C LEU A 20 -2.23 13.95 32.03
N ARG A 21 -2.54 12.74 31.54
CA ARG A 21 -2.89 11.60 32.40
C ARG A 21 -1.72 11.12 33.25
N ASN A 22 -0.49 11.29 32.77
CA ASN A 22 0.73 10.90 33.47
C ASN A 22 1.30 12.01 34.35
N GLY A 23 0.54 13.09 34.59
CA GLY A 23 0.95 14.13 35.53
C GLY A 23 1.91 15.18 34.96
N PHE A 24 2.05 15.26 33.63
CA PHE A 24 2.83 16.31 32.97
C PHE A 24 1.89 17.41 32.45
N PRO A 25 1.76 18.56 33.13
CA PRO A 25 0.89 19.65 32.67
C PRO A 25 1.45 20.41 31.46
N SER A 26 2.73 20.23 31.13
CA SER A 26 3.35 20.84 29.94
C SER A 26 4.51 20.02 29.39
N GLN A 27 4.85 20.25 28.12
CA GLN A 27 6.02 19.64 27.46
C GLN A 27 7.34 20.02 28.15
N LYS A 28 7.39 21.19 28.78
CA LYS A 28 8.56 21.69 29.51
C LYS A 28 8.84 20.85 30.76
N ILE A 29 7.80 20.53 31.53
CA ILE A 29 7.93 19.70 32.74
C ILE A 29 8.43 18.29 32.37
N LEU A 30 7.86 17.69 31.31
CA LEU A 30 8.31 16.39 30.81
C LEU A 30 9.77 16.42 30.33
N ALA A 31 10.17 17.49 29.66
CA ALA A 31 11.55 17.68 29.19
C ALA A 31 12.54 17.79 30.37
N GLU A 32 12.17 18.55 31.41
CA GLU A 32 12.98 18.71 32.62
C GLU A 32 13.11 17.40 33.41
N ASP A 33 12.01 16.66 33.57
CA ASP A 33 11.97 15.38 34.30
C ASP A 33 12.82 14.30 33.62
N LEU A 34 12.78 14.24 32.27
CA LEU A 34 13.56 13.29 31.49
C LEU A 34 15.00 13.75 31.19
N GLY A 35 15.35 15.01 31.51
CA GLY A 35 16.65 15.59 31.15
C GLY A 35 16.86 15.75 29.64
N ILE A 36 15.78 15.86 28.86
CA ILE A 36 15.81 15.97 27.40
C ILE A 36 15.49 17.40 26.98
N ALA A 37 16.07 17.88 25.88
CA ALA A 37 15.73 19.21 25.36
C ALA A 37 14.22 19.31 25.03
N GLN A 38 13.59 20.42 25.45
CA GLN A 38 12.17 20.70 25.18
C GLN A 38 11.84 20.62 23.67
N SER A 39 12.76 21.05 22.81
CA SER A 39 12.63 20.97 21.36
C SER A 39 12.48 19.53 20.86
N THR A 40 13.21 18.58 21.46
CA THR A 40 13.12 17.14 21.14
C THR A 40 11.76 16.57 21.55
N VAL A 41 11.26 16.94 22.74
CA VAL A 41 9.90 16.55 23.19
C VAL A 41 8.84 17.12 22.27
N SER A 42 8.99 18.38 21.84
CA SER A 42 8.08 19.01 20.88
C SER A 42 8.13 18.32 19.51
N HIS A 43 9.31 17.95 19.03
CA HIS A 43 9.47 17.18 17.81
C HIS A 43 8.77 15.83 17.88
N PHE A 44 8.98 15.10 18.98
CA PHE A 44 8.30 13.83 19.24
C PHE A 44 6.78 14.00 19.19
N LEU A 45 6.20 14.92 19.97
CA LEU A 45 4.75 15.14 20.05
C LEU A 45 4.12 15.66 18.75
N ASN A 46 4.93 16.19 17.83
CA ASN A 46 4.48 16.63 16.51
C ASN A 46 4.76 15.59 15.41
N GLY A 47 5.22 14.38 15.77
CA GLY A 47 5.49 13.31 14.82
C GLY A 47 6.74 13.52 13.96
N LYS A 48 7.62 14.45 14.36
CA LYS A 48 8.91 14.64 13.70
C LYS A 48 9.89 13.55 14.13
N PRO A 49 10.84 13.17 13.26
CA PRO A 49 11.86 12.19 13.61
C PRO A 49 12.74 12.69 14.75
N VAL A 50 12.94 11.84 15.75
CA VAL A 50 13.82 12.06 16.90
C VAL A 50 14.76 10.86 17.05
N ASP A 51 15.89 11.07 17.71
CA ASP A 51 16.87 10.00 17.95
C ASP A 51 16.23 8.81 18.69
N TYR A 52 16.69 7.59 18.38
CA TYR A 52 16.18 6.36 18.99
C TYR A 52 16.20 6.41 20.51
N ALA A 53 17.31 6.83 21.13
CA ALA A 53 17.44 6.83 22.59
C ALA A 53 16.43 7.80 23.23
N ASN A 54 16.29 8.99 22.66
CA ASN A 54 15.31 9.99 23.12
C ASN A 54 13.87 9.51 22.92
N PHE A 55 13.59 8.81 21.81
CA PHE A 55 12.27 8.26 21.53
C PHE A 55 11.85 7.27 22.62
N ILE A 56 12.71 6.32 22.95
CA ILE A 56 12.44 5.30 23.97
C ILE A 56 12.24 5.95 25.35
N GLU A 57 13.10 6.89 25.73
CA GLU A 57 13.01 7.58 27.02
C GLU A 57 11.70 8.35 27.18
N ILE A 58 11.27 9.08 26.14
CA ILE A 58 10.00 9.80 26.17
C ILE A 58 8.82 8.82 26.25
N CYS A 59 8.86 7.70 25.51
CA CYS A 59 7.81 6.68 25.59
C CYS A 59 7.71 6.07 26.99
N ARG A 60 8.86 5.79 27.62
CA ARG A 60 8.94 5.26 28.99
C ARG A 60 8.36 6.24 30.01
N GLY A 61 8.73 7.52 29.92
CA GLY A 61 8.18 8.57 30.80
C GLY A 61 6.66 8.73 30.67
N LEU A 62 6.11 8.45 29.49
CA LEU A 62 4.67 8.49 29.22
C LEU A 62 3.97 7.14 29.42
N GLY A 63 4.66 6.10 29.90
CA GLY A 63 4.08 4.77 30.07
C GLY A 63 3.49 4.19 28.78
N GLN A 64 4.16 4.42 27.64
CA GLN A 64 3.77 3.91 26.34
C GLN A 64 4.80 2.92 25.82
N GLU A 65 4.32 1.81 25.26
CA GLU A 65 5.18 0.86 24.58
C GLU A 65 5.61 1.43 23.23
N TRP A 66 6.89 1.76 23.11
CA TRP A 66 7.44 2.45 21.94
C TRP A 66 7.18 1.68 20.62
N ARG A 67 7.11 0.34 20.65
CA ARG A 67 6.82 -0.49 19.47
C ARG A 67 5.39 -0.32 18.95
N ASP A 68 4.47 0.05 19.82
CA ASP A 68 3.05 0.23 19.50
C ASP A 68 2.74 1.63 18.97
N ILE A 69 3.72 2.53 18.94
CA ILE A 69 3.53 3.93 18.51
C ILE A 69 4.61 4.40 17.55
N ALA A 70 5.76 3.73 17.51
CA ALA A 70 6.82 3.98 16.56
C ALA A 70 6.36 3.62 15.15
N ASP A 71 6.72 4.52 14.23
CA ASP A 71 6.63 4.27 12.81
C ASP A 71 7.95 3.63 12.35
N PHE A 72 7.89 2.33 12.08
CA PHE A 72 9.01 1.55 11.56
C PHE A 72 9.11 1.61 10.04
N GLU A 73 8.31 2.47 9.37
CA GLU A 73 8.51 2.82 7.98
C GLU A 73 9.86 3.52 7.83
N THR A 74 10.86 2.66 7.66
CA THR A 74 12.19 2.91 7.12
C THR A 74 12.03 3.84 5.93
N GLN A 75 12.97 4.78 5.78
CA GLN A 75 13.08 5.70 4.64
C GLN A 75 12.95 4.96 3.29
N CYS A 76 11.72 4.70 2.87
CA CYS A 76 11.29 4.60 1.50
C CYS A 76 10.44 5.85 1.32
N GLU A 77 10.92 6.74 0.46
CA GLU A 77 10.15 7.88 0.01
C GLU A 77 8.73 7.45 -0.33
N LEU A 78 7.77 8.15 0.30
CA LEU A 78 6.40 8.31 -0.13
C LEU A 78 5.67 7.00 -0.51
N VAL A 79 4.82 6.53 0.39
CA VAL A 79 3.36 6.80 0.35
C VAL A 79 2.67 5.92 1.40
N GLU A 80 2.06 6.63 2.36
CA GLU A 80 0.84 6.30 3.10
C GLU A 80 0.81 5.12 4.08
N THR A 81 0.87 5.53 5.34
CA THR A 81 0.15 5.01 6.50
C THR A 81 -1.19 4.33 6.20
N GLN A 82 -1.26 3.08 6.68
CA GLN A 82 -2.31 2.51 7.55
C GLN A 82 -3.66 2.14 6.92
N SER A 83 -3.97 0.83 6.88
CA SER A 83 -5.09 0.27 7.66
C SER A 83 -5.14 -1.26 7.58
N ILE A 84 -5.62 -1.88 8.65
CA ILE A 84 -6.18 -3.25 8.67
C ILE A 84 -7.64 -3.20 8.12
N ALA A 85 -8.13 -2.03 7.73
CA ALA A 85 -9.11 -1.88 6.66
C ALA A 85 -8.38 -2.11 5.34
N ALA A 86 -8.86 -3.07 4.55
CA ALA A 86 -8.26 -3.57 3.32
C ALA A 86 -7.36 -2.55 2.61
N LYS A 87 -6.05 -2.83 2.62
CA LYS A 87 -5.04 -2.10 1.87
C LYS A 87 -5.57 -1.91 0.45
N ILE A 88 -5.87 -0.67 0.05
CA ILE A 88 -6.36 -0.34 -1.31
C ILE A 88 -5.21 -0.63 -2.27
N ALA A 89 -5.07 -1.89 -2.67
CA ALA A 89 -4.13 -2.31 -3.69
C ALA A 89 -4.61 -1.78 -5.03
N LYS A 90 -3.68 -1.21 -5.80
CA LYS A 90 -3.95 -0.89 -7.20
C LYS A 90 -3.72 -2.15 -8.01
N ILE A 91 -4.80 -2.72 -8.49
CA ILE A 91 -4.84 -3.99 -9.19
C ILE A 91 -5.11 -3.70 -10.66
N ALA A 92 -4.17 -4.08 -11.52
CA ALA A 92 -4.39 -4.05 -12.95
C ALA A 92 -4.79 -5.45 -13.42
N ILE A 93 -5.97 -5.56 -14.03
CA ILE A 93 -6.45 -6.79 -14.64
C ILE A 93 -6.18 -6.70 -16.14
N VAL A 94 -5.43 -7.69 -16.63
CA VAL A 94 -5.18 -7.91 -18.06
C VAL A 94 -6.08 -9.04 -18.51
N PHE A 95 -6.92 -8.77 -19.49
CA PHE A 95 -7.80 -9.75 -20.09
C PHE A 95 -7.47 -9.93 -21.57
N VAL A 96 -7.41 -11.19 -22.01
CA VAL A 96 -7.07 -11.59 -23.37
C VAL A 96 -8.34 -12.18 -23.99
N ASP A 97 -9.32 -11.33 -24.33
CA ASP A 97 -10.37 -11.73 -25.27
C ASP A 97 -9.86 -11.44 -26.67
N GLN A 98 -9.65 -12.48 -27.45
CA GLN A 98 -9.70 -12.34 -28.90
C GLN A 98 -11.04 -12.93 -29.33
N PRO A 99 -11.90 -12.18 -30.06
CA PRO A 99 -13.05 -12.81 -30.68
C PRO A 99 -12.51 -13.84 -31.69
N PRO A 100 -12.89 -15.12 -31.62
CA PRO A 100 -12.59 -16.02 -32.70
C PRO A 100 -13.33 -15.50 -33.93
N VAL A 101 -12.58 -15.23 -35.00
CA VAL A 101 -13.16 -14.96 -36.31
C VAL A 101 -13.93 -16.22 -36.72
N GLY A 102 -15.25 -16.11 -36.68
CA GLY A 102 -16.17 -17.15 -37.15
C GLY A 102 -16.48 -18.25 -36.12
N ALA A 103 -17.43 -18.01 -35.22
CA ALA A 103 -18.28 -19.07 -34.69
C ALA A 103 -19.49 -18.47 -33.95
N ASP A 104 -20.67 -18.95 -34.34
CA ASP A 104 -22.00 -18.43 -34.00
C ASP A 104 -22.43 -18.66 -32.53
N ASN A 105 -21.45 -18.94 -31.65
CA ASN A 105 -21.62 -19.19 -30.21
C ASN A 105 -20.87 -18.15 -29.32
N ALA A 106 -20.50 -17.00 -29.89
CA ALA A 106 -19.73 -15.94 -29.23
C ALA A 106 -20.45 -15.32 -28.01
N ASN A 107 -21.79 -15.32 -28.02
CA ASN A 107 -22.57 -14.55 -27.04
C ASN A 107 -22.49 -15.15 -25.64
N ALA A 108 -22.40 -16.48 -25.49
CA ALA A 108 -22.40 -17.14 -24.19
C ALA A 108 -21.00 -17.17 -23.53
N ARG A 109 -19.94 -17.32 -24.32
CA ARG A 109 -18.54 -17.36 -23.83
C ARG A 109 -18.01 -15.97 -23.47
N SER A 110 -18.32 -14.96 -24.29
CA SER A 110 -18.06 -13.57 -23.95
C SER A 110 -18.85 -13.15 -22.70
N LEU A 111 -20.11 -13.58 -22.55
CA LEU A 111 -20.87 -13.39 -21.30
C LEU A 111 -20.17 -14.03 -20.10
N SER A 112 -19.71 -15.28 -20.22
CA SER A 112 -19.12 -16.04 -19.10
C SER A 112 -17.82 -15.42 -18.60
N ASN A 113 -16.95 -15.02 -19.52
CA ASN A 113 -15.69 -14.33 -19.18
C ASN A 113 -15.95 -12.92 -18.64
N ASN A 114 -16.97 -12.23 -19.18
CA ASN A 114 -17.41 -10.94 -18.66
C ASN A 114 -18.00 -11.08 -17.25
N ILE A 115 -18.75 -12.15 -16.97
CA ILE A 115 -19.31 -12.44 -15.63
C ILE A 115 -18.19 -12.70 -14.62
N LEU A 116 -17.19 -13.53 -14.96
CA LEU A 116 -16.05 -13.77 -14.07
C LEU A 116 -15.26 -12.50 -13.80
N PHE A 117 -14.99 -11.71 -14.84
CA PHE A 117 -14.35 -10.41 -14.70
C PHE A 117 -15.17 -9.46 -13.82
N GLN A 118 -16.47 -9.33 -14.08
CA GLN A 118 -17.36 -8.44 -13.36
C GLN A 118 -17.49 -8.86 -11.89
N GLN A 119 -17.57 -10.16 -11.62
CA GLN A 119 -17.59 -10.70 -10.26
C GLN A 119 -16.27 -10.43 -9.54
N LEU A 120 -15.12 -10.61 -10.21
CA LEU A 120 -13.80 -10.36 -9.63
C LEU A 120 -13.58 -8.86 -9.38
N HIS A 121 -13.93 -8.01 -10.34
CA HIS A 121 -13.92 -6.56 -10.19
C HIS A 121 -14.81 -6.12 -9.01
N GLN A 122 -16.05 -6.59 -8.95
CA GLN A 122 -16.98 -6.25 -7.88
C GLN A 122 -16.50 -6.76 -6.51
N THR A 123 -15.90 -7.94 -6.45
CA THR A 123 -15.34 -8.51 -5.21
C THR A 123 -14.14 -7.69 -4.73
N LEU A 124 -13.23 -7.34 -5.64
CA LEU A 124 -12.04 -6.53 -5.32
C LEU A 124 -12.42 -5.10 -4.96
N SER A 125 -13.36 -4.47 -5.67
CA SER A 125 -13.87 -3.14 -5.32
C SER A 125 -14.65 -3.14 -4.02
N ALA A 126 -15.44 -4.18 -3.73
CA ALA A 126 -16.12 -4.36 -2.44
C ALA A 126 -15.13 -4.61 -1.30
N ALA A 127 -13.99 -5.24 -1.59
CA ALA A 127 -12.85 -5.33 -0.70
C ALA A 127 -12.05 -4.01 -0.61
N GLY A 128 -12.46 -2.94 -1.28
CA GLY A 128 -11.84 -1.62 -1.21
C GLY A 128 -10.62 -1.44 -2.10
N HIS A 129 -10.34 -2.34 -3.06
CA HIS A 129 -9.22 -2.20 -3.99
C HIS A 129 -9.57 -1.35 -5.22
N GLU A 130 -8.59 -0.59 -5.72
CA GLU A 130 -8.70 0.13 -6.99
C GLU A 130 -8.34 -0.82 -8.14
N VAL A 131 -9.34 -1.18 -8.94
CA VAL A 131 -9.18 -2.13 -10.05
C VAL A 131 -9.18 -1.37 -11.38
N PHE A 132 -8.16 -1.61 -12.20
CA PHE A 132 -8.01 -1.01 -13.53
C PHE A 132 -8.06 -2.09 -14.60
N LEU A 133 -8.80 -1.82 -15.67
CA LEU A 133 -8.79 -2.67 -16.85
C LEU A 133 -7.71 -2.16 -17.82
N ILE A 134 -6.79 -3.04 -18.20
CA ILE A 134 -5.85 -2.75 -19.27
C ILE A 134 -6.44 -3.29 -20.56
N ASN A 135 -7.07 -2.39 -21.31
CA ASN A 135 -7.27 -2.58 -22.73
C ASN A 135 -6.08 -1.96 -23.47
N ASN A 136 -5.80 -2.40 -24.70
CA ASN A 136 -4.67 -1.96 -25.54
C ASN A 136 -4.62 -0.44 -25.87
N SER A 137 -5.33 0.43 -25.14
CA SER A 137 -5.24 1.88 -25.25
C SER A 137 -3.98 2.43 -24.56
N SER A 138 -3.39 3.42 -25.22
CA SER A 138 -2.06 3.99 -24.94
C SER A 138 -1.89 4.64 -23.56
N ASP A 139 -2.99 4.92 -22.83
CA ASP A 139 -2.97 5.53 -21.50
C ASP A 139 -2.60 4.57 -20.37
N SER A 140 -2.56 3.27 -20.65
CA SER A 140 -2.34 2.20 -19.66
C SER A 140 -0.96 2.26 -18.97
N ARG A 141 0.05 2.86 -19.61
CA ARG A 141 1.44 2.87 -19.11
C ARG A 141 1.65 3.66 -17.82
N SER A 142 0.85 4.70 -17.60
CA SER A 142 0.97 5.55 -16.40
C SER A 142 0.38 4.87 -15.16
N TYR A 143 -0.72 4.14 -15.34
CA TYR A 143 -1.42 3.39 -14.27
C TYR A 143 -0.67 2.11 -13.89
N LEU A 144 0.00 1.48 -14.85
CA LEU A 144 0.84 0.30 -14.65
C LEU A 144 2.00 0.55 -13.67
N LYS A 145 2.60 1.74 -13.67
CA LYS A 145 3.69 2.11 -12.74
C LYS A 145 3.24 2.24 -11.29
N LEU A 146 1.94 2.48 -11.08
CA LEU A 146 1.34 2.68 -9.76
C LEU A 146 0.65 1.41 -9.23
N SER A 147 0.58 0.35 -10.04
CA SER A 147 -0.07 -0.90 -9.68
C SER A 147 0.82 -1.71 -8.73
N ASP A 148 0.22 -2.32 -7.71
CA ASP A 148 0.90 -3.24 -6.79
C ASP A 148 0.78 -4.70 -7.27
N TYR A 149 -0.28 -5.02 -8.03
CA TYR A 149 -0.54 -6.37 -8.57
C TYR A 149 -0.97 -6.32 -10.03
N PHE A 150 -0.48 -7.29 -10.80
CA PHE A 150 -0.96 -7.61 -12.14
C PHE A 150 -1.67 -8.95 -12.12
N LEU A 151 -2.97 -8.92 -12.34
CA LEU A 151 -3.83 -10.08 -12.45
C LEU A 151 -4.04 -10.39 -13.93
N MET A 152 -3.48 -11.51 -14.38
CA MET A 152 -3.65 -11.98 -15.76
C MET A 152 -4.67 -13.10 -15.76
N LEU A 153 -5.83 -12.85 -16.37
CA LEU A 153 -6.86 -13.85 -16.58
C LEU A 153 -6.51 -14.62 -17.86
N ILE A 154 -5.99 -15.84 -17.72
CA ILE A 154 -5.50 -16.66 -18.83
C ILE A 154 -6.37 -17.90 -18.94
N SER A 155 -7.07 -18.05 -20.06
CA SER A 155 -7.77 -19.30 -20.35
C SER A 155 -6.80 -20.41 -20.77
N ALA A 156 -7.15 -21.67 -20.52
CA ALA A 156 -6.36 -22.83 -20.96
C ALA A 156 -6.14 -22.85 -22.49
N GLU A 157 -7.07 -22.29 -23.26
CA GLU A 157 -7.00 -22.19 -24.72
C GLU A 157 -6.09 -21.03 -25.18
N SER A 158 -5.93 -20.00 -24.34
CA SER A 158 -5.14 -18.81 -24.63
C SER A 158 -3.70 -18.88 -24.09
N ALA A 159 -3.39 -19.80 -23.17
CA ALA A 159 -2.10 -19.89 -22.50
C ALA A 159 -0.89 -20.04 -23.44
N ALA A 160 -1.10 -20.59 -24.65
CA ALA A 160 -0.08 -20.75 -25.69
C ALA A 160 -0.19 -19.71 -26.83
N SER A 161 -1.08 -18.72 -26.70
CA SER A 161 -1.23 -17.66 -27.69
C SER A 161 -0.04 -16.70 -27.65
N GLU A 162 0.44 -16.31 -28.83
CA GLU A 162 1.46 -15.28 -29.02
C GLU A 162 1.07 -13.98 -28.30
N MET A 163 -0.22 -13.64 -28.30
CA MET A 163 -0.74 -12.46 -27.59
C MET A 163 -0.60 -12.56 -26.07
N VAL A 164 -0.74 -13.76 -25.47
CA VAL A 164 -0.51 -13.95 -24.02
C VAL A 164 0.97 -13.82 -23.69
N LEU A 165 1.85 -14.33 -24.56
CA LEU A 165 3.30 -14.19 -24.40
C LEU A 165 3.73 -12.73 -24.46
N GLU A 166 3.19 -11.94 -25.40
CA GLU A 166 3.45 -10.50 -25.49
C GLU A 166 2.99 -9.74 -24.24
N GLN A 167 1.78 -10.02 -23.73
CA GLN A 167 1.27 -9.39 -22.51
C GLN A 167 2.09 -9.78 -21.28
N LEU A 168 2.54 -11.03 -21.19
CA LEU A 168 3.39 -11.52 -20.12
C LEU A 168 4.80 -10.91 -20.20
N GLN A 169 5.33 -10.70 -21.41
CA GLN A 169 6.59 -9.99 -21.62
C GLN A 169 6.46 -8.51 -21.23
N LEU A 170 5.36 -7.85 -21.60
CA LEU A 170 5.07 -6.48 -21.19
C LEU A 170 4.93 -6.36 -19.66
N ALA A 171 4.23 -7.30 -19.02
CA ALA A 171 4.12 -7.34 -17.55
C ALA A 171 5.49 -7.55 -16.87
N LYS A 172 6.36 -8.40 -17.45
CA LYS A 172 7.74 -8.60 -16.97
C LYS A 172 8.62 -7.37 -17.15
N GLU A 173 8.52 -6.69 -18.29
CA GLU A 173 9.24 -5.44 -18.53
C GLU A 173 8.80 -4.37 -17.53
N LEU A 174 7.50 -4.24 -17.29
CA LEU A 174 6.96 -3.30 -16.30
C LEU A 174 7.35 -3.66 -14.87
N HIS A 175 7.41 -4.95 -14.53
CA HIS A 175 7.92 -5.41 -13.25
C HIS A 175 9.37 -4.97 -13.03
N ASN A 176 10.21 -5.06 -14.06
CA ASN A 176 11.62 -4.68 -13.98
C ASN A 176 11.84 -3.15 -13.98
N LEU A 177 10.96 -2.40 -14.65
CA LEU A 177 11.03 -0.93 -14.74
C LEU A 177 10.44 -0.22 -13.50
N THR A 178 9.60 -0.90 -12.72
CA THR A 178 8.89 -0.30 -11.58
C THR A 178 9.64 -0.58 -10.28
N ALA A 179 10.02 0.47 -9.53
CA ALA A 179 10.77 0.35 -8.28
C ALA A 179 10.09 -0.53 -7.22
N LYS A 180 8.75 -0.58 -7.23
CA LYS A 180 7.92 -1.40 -6.34
C LYS A 180 7.82 -2.88 -6.75
N LYS A 181 8.22 -3.26 -7.98
CA LYS A 181 8.15 -4.64 -8.50
C LYS A 181 6.78 -5.32 -8.29
N PRO A 182 5.73 -4.92 -9.03
CA PRO A 182 4.38 -5.47 -8.87
C PRO A 182 4.34 -7.00 -8.97
N ALA A 183 3.56 -7.65 -8.11
CA ALA A 183 3.41 -9.09 -8.15
C ALA A 183 2.54 -9.51 -9.34
N ILE A 184 2.99 -10.50 -10.10
CA ILE A 184 2.29 -11.02 -11.27
C ILE A 184 1.55 -12.30 -10.86
N LEU A 185 0.22 -12.30 -10.99
CA LEU A 185 -0.67 -13.37 -10.59
C LEU A 185 -1.44 -13.88 -11.82
N PRO A 186 -1.04 -15.02 -12.41
CA PRO A 186 -1.85 -15.70 -13.41
C PRO A 186 -3.02 -16.44 -12.73
N ILE A 187 -4.23 -16.26 -13.26
CA ILE A 187 -5.47 -16.95 -12.86
C ILE A 187 -6.03 -17.68 -14.07
#